data_AF-A0A316HID2-F1
#
_entry.id   AF-A0A316HID2-F1
#
_cell.length_a   1.000
_cell.length_b   1.000
_cell.length_c   1.000
_cell.angle_alpha   90.00
_cell.angle_beta   90.00
_cell.angle_gamma   90.00
#
_symmetry.space_group_name_H-M   'P 1'
#
loop_
_entity.id
_entity.type
_entity.pdbx_description
1 polymer ?
#
loop_
_entity_poly.entity_id
_entity_poly.type
_entity_poly.pdbx_seq_one_letter_code
_entity_poly.pdbx_strand_id
1 'polypeptide(L)'
;MKTFILLIAALLISGITFAQGAITPAAPGVTYGKTITADNAINVSQLSTALNADSVYQGRVSGKVVEVCTKKGCFMKIARENGSPVMISFTDYAYFMPQNIVGKNVVVEGKAKVNETSVAKLQHYAADAGKSKEEIARINQPKKDIEIMADGVLVVN
;
A
#
# COMPACT_ATOMS: atom_id res chain seq x y z
N MET A 1 -48.80 38.47 -8.28
CA MET A 1 -47.32 38.64 -8.29
C MET A 1 -46.63 37.87 -7.15
N LYS A 2 -47.03 36.63 -6.83
CA LYS A 2 -46.38 35.80 -5.78
C LYS A 2 -46.14 34.34 -6.19
N THR A 3 -46.57 33.94 -7.39
CA THR A 3 -46.49 32.55 -7.87
C THR A 3 -45.41 32.33 -8.94
N PHE A 4 -44.68 33.37 -9.34
CA PHE A 4 -43.61 33.27 -10.35
C PHE A 4 -42.18 33.24 -9.79
N ILE A 5 -42.01 33.24 -8.46
CA ILE A 5 -40.69 33.27 -7.81
C ILE A 5 -40.24 31.87 -7.32
N LEU A 6 -41.06 30.83 -7.51
CA LEU A 6 -40.76 29.46 -7.04
C LEU A 6 -40.24 28.50 -8.12
N LEU A 7 -39.82 29.01 -9.28
CA LEU A 7 -39.31 28.18 -10.40
C LEU A 7 -37.86 28.50 -10.82
N ILE A 8 -37.10 29.26 -10.02
CA ILE A 8 -35.68 29.55 -10.30
C ILE A 8 -34.72 28.83 -9.32
N ALA A 9 -35.24 28.15 -8.29
CA ALA A 9 -34.41 27.48 -7.28
C ALA A 9 -34.08 26.00 -7.58
N ALA A 10 -34.53 25.43 -8.69
CA ALA A 10 -34.44 23.99 -8.96
C ALA A 10 -33.48 23.59 -10.09
N LEU A 11 -32.65 24.50 -10.63
CA LEU A 11 -31.83 24.23 -11.82
C LEU A 11 -30.31 24.40 -11.64
N LEU A 12 -29.77 24.27 -10.42
CA LEU A 12 -28.33 24.42 -10.15
C LEU A 12 -27.73 23.33 -9.23
N ILE A 13 -28.23 22.10 -9.27
CA ILE A 13 -27.61 20.97 -8.53
C ILE A 13 -27.37 19.78 -9.47
N SER A 14 -26.84 20.03 -10.65
CA SER A 14 -26.48 18.97 -11.60
C SER A 14 -25.14 19.29 -12.22
N GLY A 15 -24.05 18.88 -11.56
CA GLY A 15 -22.73 19.00 -12.17
C GLY A 15 -21.54 19.05 -11.22
N ILE A 16 -21.53 18.27 -10.13
CA ILE A 16 -20.25 17.91 -9.49
C ILE A 16 -20.29 16.42 -9.17
N THR A 17 -20.29 15.60 -10.21
CA THR A 17 -19.96 14.17 -10.09
C THR A 17 -18.75 13.89 -10.97
N PHE A 18 -17.77 13.20 -10.36
CA PHE A 18 -16.54 12.65 -10.94
C PHE A 18 -15.35 13.61 -11.17
N ALA A 19 -14.82 14.18 -10.09
CA ALA A 19 -13.42 14.60 -10.02
C ALA A 19 -12.52 13.51 -9.37
N GLN A 20 -12.87 12.23 -9.50
CA GLN A 20 -11.85 11.17 -9.34
C GLN A 20 -11.00 11.19 -10.60
N GLY A 21 -9.97 12.04 -10.61
CA GLY A 21 -8.96 12.06 -11.65
C GLY A 21 -8.45 10.63 -11.88
N ALA A 22 -8.34 10.23 -13.15
CA ALA A 22 -7.80 8.93 -13.50
C ALA A 22 -6.42 8.74 -12.84
N ILE A 23 -6.19 7.58 -12.21
CA ILE A 23 -4.89 7.26 -11.62
C ILE A 23 -3.85 7.27 -12.75
N THR A 24 -2.84 8.12 -12.63
CA THR A 24 -1.76 8.22 -13.62
C THR A 24 -1.08 6.85 -13.80
N PRO A 25 -0.92 6.35 -15.04
CA PRO A 25 -0.25 5.07 -15.29
C PRO A 25 1.19 5.05 -14.74
N ALA A 26 1.67 3.87 -14.32
CA ALA A 26 3.01 3.69 -13.78
C ALA A 26 4.11 3.73 -14.86
N ALA A 27 4.41 4.94 -15.33
CA ALA A 27 5.54 5.21 -16.22
C ALA A 27 6.79 5.65 -15.42
N PRO A 28 8.01 5.41 -15.93
CA PRO A 28 9.23 5.89 -15.28
C PRO A 28 9.18 7.39 -14.99
N GLY A 29 9.56 7.80 -13.78
CA GLY A 29 9.51 9.18 -13.29
C GLY A 29 8.17 9.61 -12.68
N VAL A 30 7.11 8.81 -12.83
CA VAL A 30 5.82 9.11 -12.18
C VAL A 30 5.94 8.92 -10.69
N THR A 31 5.38 9.86 -9.93
CA THR A 31 5.30 9.81 -8.47
C THR A 31 3.85 9.80 -8.00
N TYR A 32 3.59 9.07 -6.93
CA TYR A 32 2.30 9.00 -6.24
C TYR A 32 2.46 9.43 -4.80
N GLY A 33 1.48 10.17 -4.27
CA GLY A 33 1.57 10.76 -2.94
C GLY A 33 2.55 11.93 -2.91
N LYS A 34 3.40 11.99 -1.89
CA LYS A 34 4.46 12.98 -1.76
C LYS A 34 5.49 12.81 -2.88
N THR A 35 5.92 13.92 -3.47
CA THR A 35 7.06 13.93 -4.42
C THR A 35 8.36 13.57 -3.72
N ILE A 36 9.09 12.59 -4.25
CA ILE A 36 10.34 12.07 -3.68
C ILE A 36 11.41 11.85 -4.75
N THR A 37 12.67 11.65 -4.32
CA THR A 37 13.79 11.27 -5.20
C THR A 37 14.24 9.84 -4.91
N ALA A 38 15.05 9.27 -5.80
CA ALA A 38 15.65 7.94 -5.60
C ALA A 38 16.88 7.93 -4.68
N ASP A 39 17.35 9.11 -4.26
CA ASP A 39 18.61 9.25 -3.52
C ASP A 39 18.53 8.56 -2.15
N ASN A 40 19.62 7.89 -1.78
CA ASN A 40 19.77 7.16 -0.51
C ASN A 40 18.73 6.05 -0.28
N ALA A 41 18.08 5.55 -1.34
CA ALA A 41 17.20 4.39 -1.22
C ALA A 41 17.99 3.13 -0.90
N ILE A 42 17.60 2.43 0.17
CA ILE A 42 18.14 1.11 0.52
C ILE A 42 17.29 0.01 -0.11
N ASN A 43 17.84 -1.18 -0.29
CA ASN A 43 17.04 -2.34 -0.72
C ASN A 43 16.37 -3.05 0.47
N VAL A 44 15.49 -4.01 0.18
CA VAL A 44 14.74 -4.77 1.20
C VAL A 44 15.65 -5.58 2.14
N SER A 45 16.81 -6.02 1.68
CA SER A 45 17.80 -6.74 2.50
C SER A 45 18.41 -5.79 3.53
N GLN A 46 18.87 -4.61 3.10
CA GLN A 46 19.37 -3.55 3.97
C GLN A 46 18.29 -3.04 4.94
N LEU A 47 17.03 -2.95 4.51
CA LEU A 47 15.91 -2.61 5.39
C LEU A 47 15.76 -3.65 6.52
N SER A 48 15.91 -4.94 6.19
CA SER A 48 15.84 -6.00 7.19
C SER A 48 16.96 -5.85 8.22
N THR A 49 18.17 -5.50 7.79
CA THR A 49 19.29 -5.21 8.71
C THR A 49 19.02 -3.98 9.56
N ALA A 50 18.51 -2.88 8.99
CA ALA A 50 18.16 -1.69 9.74
C ALA A 50 17.10 -1.98 10.81
N LEU A 51 16.07 -2.77 10.49
CA LEU A 51 15.02 -3.15 11.42
C LEU A 51 15.44 -4.16 12.50
N ASN A 52 16.59 -4.81 12.34
CA ASN A 52 17.19 -5.63 13.39
C ASN A 52 17.99 -4.79 14.38
N ALA A 53 18.55 -3.65 13.94
CA ALA A 53 19.24 -2.71 14.80
C ALA A 53 18.25 -1.80 15.56
N ASP A 54 17.20 -1.34 14.87
CA ASP A 54 16.18 -0.45 15.42
C ASP A 54 14.77 -0.96 15.12
N SER A 55 13.81 -0.69 16.00
CA SER A 55 12.42 -1.15 15.82
C SER A 55 11.66 -0.47 14.67
N VAL A 56 12.18 0.66 14.18
CA VAL A 56 11.56 1.50 13.15
C VAL A 56 12.65 2.01 12.21
N TYR A 57 12.35 1.99 10.91
CA TYR A 57 13.15 2.67 9.91
C TYR A 57 12.31 3.76 9.23
N GLN A 58 12.84 4.98 9.16
CA GLN A 58 12.24 6.09 8.41
C GLN A 58 13.19 6.42 7.25
N GLY A 59 12.72 6.30 6.02
CA GLY A 59 13.57 6.56 4.86
C GLY A 59 13.02 5.99 3.57
N ARG A 60 13.92 5.68 2.63
CA ARG A 60 13.56 5.25 1.28
C ARG A 60 13.96 3.81 1.04
N VAL A 61 13.03 3.03 0.53
CA VAL A 61 13.22 1.61 0.21
C VAL A 61 12.95 1.40 -1.26
N SER A 62 13.88 0.75 -1.95
CA SER A 62 13.74 0.34 -3.34
C SER A 62 13.30 -1.13 -3.43
N GLY A 63 12.47 -1.43 -4.44
CA GLY A 63 12.05 -2.80 -4.69
C GLY A 63 11.22 -2.95 -5.95
N LYS A 64 11.12 -4.19 -6.41
CA LYS A 64 10.25 -4.57 -7.53
C LYS A 64 8.85 -4.87 -7.03
N VAL A 65 7.83 -4.23 -7.60
CA VAL A 65 6.44 -4.51 -7.24
C VAL A 65 6.01 -5.87 -7.81
N VAL A 66 5.47 -6.72 -6.94
CA VAL A 66 4.98 -8.07 -7.30
C VAL A 66 3.48 -8.21 -7.20
N GLU A 67 2.82 -7.34 -6.43
CA GLU A 67 1.38 -7.37 -6.22
C GLU A 67 0.85 -5.97 -5.96
N VAL A 68 -0.37 -5.71 -6.40
CA VAL A 68 -1.13 -4.50 -6.07
C VAL A 68 -2.57 -4.91 -5.84
N CYS A 69 -3.27 -4.23 -4.92
CA CYS A 69 -4.69 -4.48 -4.70
C CYS A 69 -5.47 -4.23 -6.00
N THR A 70 -6.04 -5.29 -6.58
CA THR A 70 -6.76 -5.21 -7.86
C THR A 70 -8.04 -4.39 -7.78
N LYS A 71 -8.65 -4.28 -6.60
CA LYS A 71 -9.92 -3.56 -6.43
C LYS A 71 -9.74 -2.04 -6.52
N LYS A 72 -8.82 -1.49 -5.75
CA LYS A 72 -8.68 -0.03 -5.57
C LYS A 72 -7.23 0.45 -5.56
N GLY A 73 -6.24 -0.43 -5.67
CA GLY A 73 -4.83 -0.03 -5.57
C GLY A 73 -4.43 0.50 -4.18
N CYS A 74 -5.13 0.09 -3.13
CA CYS A 74 -4.92 0.59 -1.76
C CYS A 74 -3.68 0.07 -1.03
N PHE A 75 -3.06 -0.96 -1.57
CA PHE A 75 -1.78 -1.47 -1.12
C PHE A 75 -1.01 -2.01 -2.31
N MET A 76 0.30 -2.15 -2.13
CA MET A 76 1.16 -2.92 -3.01
C MET A 76 2.14 -3.76 -2.22
N LYS A 77 2.79 -4.72 -2.87
CA LYS A 77 3.86 -5.52 -2.27
C LYS A 77 5.11 -5.49 -3.13
N ILE A 78 6.26 -5.39 -2.49
CA ILE A 78 7.56 -5.48 -3.17
C ILE A 78 8.24 -6.82 -2.87
N ALA A 79 9.01 -7.30 -3.84
CA ALA A 79 9.75 -8.56 -3.75
C ALA A 79 10.77 -8.55 -2.59
N ARG A 80 10.96 -9.72 -1.99
CA ARG A 80 12.01 -9.99 -1.01
C ARG A 80 12.72 -11.29 -1.40
N GLU A 81 14.02 -11.37 -1.13
CA GLU A 81 14.86 -12.51 -1.53
C GLU A 81 14.37 -13.85 -0.99
N ASN A 82 13.78 -13.87 0.21
CA ASN A 82 13.23 -15.08 0.84
C ASN A 82 11.83 -15.47 0.33
N GLY A 83 11.33 -14.82 -0.74
CA GLY A 83 10.02 -15.08 -1.33
C GLY A 83 8.82 -14.53 -0.54
N SER A 84 9.02 -13.97 0.65
CA SER A 84 7.96 -13.34 1.46
C SER A 84 7.91 -11.84 1.18
N PRO A 85 6.96 -11.35 0.36
CA PRO A 85 6.97 -9.97 -0.10
C PRO A 85 6.66 -8.99 1.05
N VAL A 86 7.19 -7.77 0.93
CA VAL A 86 6.96 -6.71 1.92
C VAL A 86 5.70 -5.94 1.56
N MET A 87 4.79 -5.81 2.52
CA MET A 87 3.53 -5.08 2.35
C MET A 87 3.75 -3.58 2.48
N ILE A 88 3.16 -2.82 1.56
CA ILE A 88 3.22 -1.37 1.52
C ILE A 88 1.79 -0.82 1.48
N SER A 89 1.45 -0.05 2.51
CA SER A 89 0.20 0.69 2.65
C SER A 89 0.49 2.19 2.50
N PHE A 90 -0.51 2.98 2.15
CA PHE A 90 -0.33 4.42 1.89
C PHE A 90 -0.88 5.25 3.05
N THR A 91 -0.10 6.23 3.51
CA THR A 91 -0.47 7.12 4.62
C THR A 91 -1.83 7.77 4.35
N ASP A 92 -2.70 7.74 5.35
CA ASP A 92 -4.07 8.26 5.32
C ASP A 92 -4.95 7.75 4.17
N TYR A 93 -4.57 6.63 3.52
CA TYR A 93 -5.26 6.13 2.34
C TYR A 93 -5.36 7.22 1.24
N ALA A 94 -4.36 8.12 1.20
CA ALA A 94 -4.44 9.38 0.47
C ALA A 94 -4.33 9.22 -1.06
N TYR A 95 -3.83 8.08 -1.54
CA TYR A 95 -3.64 7.82 -2.97
C TYR A 95 -3.67 6.32 -3.28
N PHE A 96 -3.80 6.00 -4.57
CA PHE A 96 -3.95 4.64 -5.08
C PHE A 96 -2.96 4.34 -6.18
N MET A 97 -2.48 3.10 -6.23
CA MET A 97 -1.60 2.63 -7.29
C MET A 97 -2.39 2.13 -8.50
N PRO A 98 -1.93 2.40 -9.73
CA PRO A 98 -2.51 1.78 -10.91
C PRO A 98 -2.11 0.30 -10.99
N GLN A 99 -2.93 -0.52 -11.63
CA GLN A 99 -2.64 -1.95 -11.75
C GLN A 99 -1.37 -2.26 -12.55
N ASN A 100 -1.02 -1.40 -13.51
CA ASN A 100 0.17 -1.56 -14.34
C ASN A 100 1.50 -1.28 -13.60
N ILE A 101 1.45 -1.00 -12.30
CA ILE A 101 2.64 -0.89 -11.45
C ILE A 101 3.30 -2.25 -11.19
N VAL A 102 2.56 -3.35 -11.34
CA VAL A 102 3.11 -4.69 -11.13
C VAL A 102 4.25 -4.94 -12.12
N GLY A 103 5.39 -5.38 -11.60
CA GLY A 103 6.62 -5.61 -12.36
C GLY A 103 7.57 -4.42 -12.43
N LYS A 104 7.11 -3.22 -12.05
CA LYS A 104 7.93 -1.98 -12.03
C LYS A 104 8.88 -1.96 -10.85
N ASN A 105 10.03 -1.30 -11.01
CA ASN A 105 10.86 -0.95 -9.87
C ASN A 105 10.43 0.39 -9.32
N VAL A 106 10.28 0.47 -8.00
CA VAL A 106 9.85 1.67 -7.30
C VAL A 106 10.81 2.02 -6.18
N VAL A 107 10.84 3.31 -5.84
CA VAL A 107 11.36 3.81 -4.58
C VAL A 107 10.17 4.27 -3.74
N VAL A 108 10.15 3.87 -2.48
CA VAL A 108 9.08 4.18 -1.54
C VAL A 108 9.68 4.92 -0.37
N GLU A 109 9.19 6.13 -0.09
CA GLU A 109 9.55 6.88 1.11
C GLU A 109 8.47 6.67 2.18
N GLY A 110 8.90 6.38 3.40
CA GLY A 110 7.98 6.30 4.52
C GLY A 110 8.56 5.62 5.75
N LYS A 111 7.66 5.09 6.57
CA LYS A 111 7.96 4.43 7.84
C LYS A 111 7.82 2.93 7.72
N ALA A 112 8.90 2.19 7.94
CA ALA A 112 8.90 0.75 8.01
C ALA A 112 9.01 0.25 9.45
N LYS A 113 8.33 -0.86 9.75
CA LYS A 113 8.39 -1.55 11.04
C LYS A 113 8.20 -3.05 10.86
N VAL A 114 8.65 -3.84 11.85
CA VAL A 114 8.27 -5.25 11.95
C VAL A 114 6.90 -5.34 12.62
N ASN A 115 5.96 -5.99 11.95
CA ASN A 115 4.67 -6.37 12.51
C ASN A 115 4.70 -7.85 12.90
N GLU A 116 4.38 -8.14 14.16
CA GLU A 116 4.28 -9.50 14.67
C GLU A 116 2.81 -9.90 14.84
N THR A 117 2.41 -10.98 14.18
CA THR A 117 1.10 -11.58 14.34
C THR A 117 1.22 -12.81 15.23
N SER A 118 0.54 -12.79 16.38
CA SER A 118 0.57 -13.89 17.34
C SER A 118 -0.04 -15.18 16.78
N VAL A 119 0.37 -16.32 17.34
CA VAL A 119 -0.17 -17.65 17.00
C VAL A 119 -1.70 -17.66 17.11
N ALA A 120 -2.26 -17.15 18.21
CA ALA A 120 -3.71 -17.11 18.43
C ALA A 120 -4.45 -16.34 17.32
N LYS A 121 -3.91 -15.19 16.88
CA LYS A 121 -4.50 -14.41 15.81
C LYS A 121 -4.39 -15.12 14.45
N LEU A 122 -3.25 -15.75 14.17
CA LEU A 122 -3.06 -16.55 12.95
C LEU A 122 -4.00 -17.76 12.90
N GLN A 123 -4.22 -18.43 14.03
CA GLN A 123 -5.17 -19.53 14.16
C GLN A 123 -6.62 -19.06 13.94
N HIS A 124 -7.00 -17.90 14.49
CA HIS A 124 -8.30 -17.29 14.23
C HIS A 124 -8.48 -16.98 12.73
N TYR A 125 -7.50 -16.34 12.08
CA TYR A 125 -7.56 -16.05 10.65
C TYR A 125 -7.65 -17.32 9.79
N ALA A 126 -6.97 -18.40 10.19
CA ALA A 126 -7.06 -19.68 9.52
C ALA A 126 -8.43 -20.35 9.69
N ALA A 127 -9.05 -20.23 10.88
CA ALA A 127 -10.41 -20.70 11.13
C ALA A 127 -11.44 -19.92 10.29
N ASP A 128 -11.34 -18.59 10.24
CA ASP A 128 -12.21 -17.74 9.42
C ASP A 128 -12.06 -18.05 7.92
N ALA A 129 -10.85 -18.41 7.49
CA ALA A 129 -10.55 -18.84 6.12
C ALA A 129 -11.01 -20.28 5.82
N GLY A 130 -11.62 -20.99 6.78
CA GLY A 130 -12.14 -22.34 6.59
C GLY A 130 -11.08 -23.44 6.50
N LYS A 131 -9.87 -23.23 7.04
CA LYS A 131 -8.82 -24.26 7.05
C LYS A 131 -9.16 -25.42 7.98
N SER A 132 -8.57 -26.59 7.72
CA SER A 132 -8.72 -27.78 8.56
C SER A 132 -8.13 -27.60 9.96
N LYS A 133 -8.58 -28.39 10.93
CA LYS A 133 -8.04 -28.36 12.31
C LYS A 133 -6.56 -28.71 12.32
N GLU A 134 -6.14 -29.62 11.44
CA GLU A 134 -4.75 -30.06 11.27
C GLU A 134 -3.87 -28.93 10.72
N GLU A 135 -4.39 -28.10 9.79
CA GLU A 135 -3.69 -26.91 9.31
C GLU A 135 -3.57 -25.83 10.39
N ILE A 136 -4.62 -25.60 11.17
CA ILE A 136 -4.62 -24.62 12.26
C ILE A 136 -3.62 -25.06 13.35
N ALA A 137 -3.61 -26.34 13.71
CA ALA A 137 -2.69 -26.90 14.71
C ALA A 137 -1.21 -26.77 14.31
N ARG A 138 -0.90 -26.73 13.01
CA ARG A 138 0.46 -26.48 12.51
C ARG A 138 0.93 -25.04 12.69
N ILE A 139 0.04 -24.10 12.97
CA ILE A 139 0.40 -22.71 13.28
C ILE A 139 0.85 -22.67 14.75
N ASN A 140 2.15 -22.78 14.97
CA ASN A 140 2.76 -22.87 16.30
C ASN A 140 3.82 -21.78 16.58
N GLN A 141 4.07 -20.89 15.63
CA GLN A 141 5.01 -19.78 15.77
C GLN A 141 4.36 -18.47 15.31
N PRO A 142 4.71 -17.33 15.95
CA PRO A 142 4.27 -16.03 15.50
C PRO A 142 4.86 -15.72 14.12
N LYS A 143 4.12 -14.96 13.32
CA LYS A 143 4.57 -14.51 12.00
C LYS A 143 5.09 -13.09 12.10
N LYS A 144 6.33 -12.89 11.66
CA LYS A 144 6.95 -11.56 11.55
C LYS A 144 6.96 -11.13 10.09
N ASP A 145 6.29 -10.03 9.80
CA ASP A 145 6.26 -9.40 8.49
C ASP A 145 6.79 -7.96 8.59
N ILE A 146 7.39 -7.45 7.52
CA ILE A 146 7.73 -6.03 7.43
C ILE A 146 6.55 -5.31 6.79
N GLU A 147 6.13 -4.21 7.39
CA GLU A 147 5.13 -3.31 6.85
C GLU A 147 5.73 -1.92 6.66
N ILE A 148 5.47 -1.33 5.50
CA ILE A 148 5.86 0.04 5.17
C ILE A 148 4.58 0.88 5.04
N MET A 149 4.51 1.97 5.79
CA MET A 149 3.55 3.05 5.58
C MET A 149 4.20 4.12 4.71
N ALA A 150 3.75 4.22 3.47
CA ALA A 150 4.37 5.03 2.43
C ALA A 150 3.72 6.42 2.31
N ASP A 151 4.57 7.44 2.38
CA ASP A 151 4.21 8.84 2.14
C ASP A 151 4.29 9.18 0.65
N GLY A 152 5.22 8.54 -0.07
CA GLY A 152 5.39 8.70 -1.52
C GLY A 152 5.99 7.49 -2.21
N VAL A 153 5.66 7.33 -3.49
CA VAL A 153 6.14 6.24 -4.35
C VAL A 153 6.62 6.81 -5.68
N LEU A 154 7.87 6.59 -6.05
CA LEU A 154 8.46 6.96 -7.34
C LEU A 154 8.67 5.70 -8.20
N VAL A 155 8.19 5.71 -9.44
CA VAL A 155 8.45 4.67 -10.43
C VAL A 155 9.79 4.94 -11.10
N VAL A 156 10.69 3.95 -11.07
CA VAL A 156 12.05 4.07 -11.63
C VAL A 156 12.15 3.47 -13.03
N ASN A 157 11.46 2.37 -13.31
CA ASN A 157 11.34 1.77 -14.65
C ASN A 157 10.07 0.94 -14.81
#